data_AF-A0A919DJ25-F1
#
_entry.id   AF-A0A919DJ25-F1
#
_cell.length_a   1.000
_cell.length_b   1.000
_cell.length_c   1.000
_cell.angle_alpha   90.00
_cell.angle_beta   90.00
_cell.angle_gamma   90.00
#
_symmetry.space_group_name_H-M   'P 1'
#
loop_
_entity.id
_entity.type
_entity.pdbx_description
1 polymer ?
#
loop_
_entity_poly.entity_id
_entity_poly.type
_entity_poly.pdbx_seq_one_letter_code
_entity_poly.pdbx_strand_id
1 'polypeptide(L)'
;MDAVRARVKDKRVLALVKAFLKSGILTEDGRRRDTHTGTPQGGILSPLIFNIALSALDEHLHRDWKPGGRMDGQYPRKKRRRHGLPNWRTVRYADDFAILVHGSADDARALQDEVTSVLEPLGLRLAPAKTRIVHMEDGFDFLGFLGFRIQWKRKRGTDKWYVYFFVAARPIRSAKDKIRALTRRTSQASPADVLIRLNQIVHGWTNYFRHAVAKHTFRMLGIFLWHRVIMWLKTLHRWSWKDIRRWLLGPNGSWLPIAVDGVELINPARTPAITRYRYRGDTIPTPWTTA
;
A
#
# COMPACT_ATOMS: atom_id res chain seq x y z
N MET A 1 -26.50 -12.20 5.38
CA MET A 1 -27.53 -11.19 5.05
C MET A 1 -27.97 -10.41 6.28
N ASP A 2 -27.81 -10.96 7.48
CA ASP A 2 -28.34 -10.38 8.73
C ASP A 2 -27.68 -9.04 9.09
N ALA A 3 -26.38 -8.89 8.84
CA ALA A 3 -25.68 -7.61 9.00
C ALA A 3 -26.29 -6.48 8.12
N VAL A 4 -26.69 -6.79 6.89
CA VAL A 4 -27.34 -5.80 5.99
C VAL A 4 -28.78 -5.51 6.46
N ARG A 5 -29.51 -6.55 6.90
CA ARG A 5 -30.89 -6.44 7.42
C ARG A 5 -30.97 -5.69 8.75
N ALA A 6 -29.88 -5.65 9.51
CA ALA A 6 -29.79 -4.87 10.74
C ALA A 6 -30.04 -3.38 10.43
N ARG A 7 -29.49 -2.86 9.33
CA ARG A 7 -29.54 -1.44 8.97
C ARG A 7 -30.52 -1.09 7.85
N VAL A 8 -30.72 -1.98 6.88
CA VAL A 8 -31.65 -1.77 5.76
C VAL A 8 -32.90 -2.62 5.97
N LYS A 9 -34.06 -1.97 6.12
CA LYS A 9 -35.36 -2.63 6.30
C LYS A 9 -36.14 -2.83 5.00
N ASP A 10 -35.75 -2.16 3.92
CA ASP A 10 -36.43 -2.27 2.61
C ASP A 10 -36.27 -3.68 2.03
N LYS A 11 -37.40 -4.39 1.92
CA LYS A 11 -37.47 -5.76 1.41
C LYS A 11 -37.08 -5.86 -0.08
N ARG A 12 -37.35 -4.82 -0.89
CA ARG A 12 -37.03 -4.81 -2.34
C ARG A 12 -35.53 -4.74 -2.56
N VAL A 13 -34.86 -3.85 -1.83
CA VAL A 13 -33.40 -3.71 -1.87
C VAL A 13 -32.73 -4.99 -1.37
N LEU A 14 -33.21 -5.56 -0.25
CA LEU A 14 -32.69 -6.82 0.27
C LEU A 14 -32.86 -8.00 -0.70
N ALA A 15 -34.00 -8.05 -1.41
CA ALA A 15 -34.24 -9.06 -2.44
C ALA A 15 -33.28 -8.91 -3.63
N LEU A 16 -33.04 -7.67 -4.08
CA LEU A 16 -32.11 -7.37 -5.15
C LEU A 16 -30.67 -7.75 -4.77
N VAL A 17 -30.21 -7.38 -3.57
CA VAL A 17 -28.89 -7.77 -3.05
C VAL A 17 -28.76 -9.30 -2.98
N LYS A 18 -29.80 -9.99 -2.50
CA LYS A 18 -29.83 -11.46 -2.47
C LYS A 18 -29.75 -12.06 -3.88
N ALA A 19 -30.40 -11.45 -4.87
CA ALA A 19 -30.33 -11.88 -6.27
C ALA A 19 -28.92 -11.69 -6.85
N PHE A 20 -28.26 -10.57 -6.57
CA PHE A 20 -26.86 -10.32 -6.97
C PHE A 20 -25.86 -11.26 -6.28
N LEU A 21 -26.09 -11.64 -5.03
CA LEU A 21 -25.25 -12.61 -4.33
C LEU A 21 -25.42 -14.03 -4.87
N LYS A 22 -26.62 -14.36 -5.37
CA LYS A 22 -26.96 -15.66 -5.97
C LYS A 22 -26.70 -15.73 -7.47
N SER A 23 -26.39 -14.62 -8.14
CA SER A 23 -26.12 -14.65 -9.57
C SER A 23 -24.82 -15.43 -9.81
N GLY A 24 -24.94 -16.59 -10.45
CA GLY A 24 -23.84 -17.48 -10.82
C GLY A 24 -22.73 -16.78 -11.60
N ILE A 25 -21.53 -17.34 -11.54
CA ILE A 25 -20.42 -16.94 -12.41
C ILE A 25 -20.57 -17.70 -13.73
N LEU A 26 -20.59 -16.98 -14.85
CA LEU A 26 -20.50 -17.58 -16.17
C LEU A 26 -19.03 -17.95 -16.41
N THR A 27 -18.73 -19.25 -16.45
CA THR A 27 -17.39 -19.75 -16.81
C THR A 27 -17.14 -19.56 -18.31
N GLU A 28 -15.87 -19.50 -18.74
CA GLU A 28 -15.46 -19.33 -20.14
C GLU A 28 -16.10 -20.36 -21.10
N ASP A 29 -16.50 -21.52 -20.58
CA ASP A 29 -17.19 -22.59 -21.31
C ASP A 29 -18.72 -22.37 -21.52
N GLY A 30 -19.26 -21.18 -21.23
CA GLY A 30 -20.68 -20.85 -21.45
C GLY A 30 -21.68 -21.56 -20.52
N ARG A 31 -21.21 -22.36 -19.55
CA ARG A 31 -22.05 -23.01 -18.53
C ARG A 31 -22.28 -22.09 -17.33
N ARG A 32 -23.53 -21.97 -16.88
CA ARG A 32 -23.87 -21.35 -15.60
C ARG A 32 -23.43 -22.28 -14.46
N ARG A 33 -22.50 -21.84 -13.62
CA ARG A 33 -22.29 -22.45 -12.30
C ARG A 33 -22.96 -21.60 -11.24
N ASP A 34 -23.81 -22.22 -10.44
CA ASP A 34 -24.36 -21.59 -9.24
C ASP A 34 -23.22 -21.29 -8.25
N THR A 35 -23.10 -20.04 -7.83
CA THR A 35 -22.15 -19.63 -6.79
C THR A 35 -22.71 -20.02 -5.43
N HIS A 36 -22.32 -21.20 -4.94
CA HIS A 36 -22.65 -21.62 -3.58
C HIS A 36 -21.87 -20.82 -2.50
N THR A 37 -20.69 -20.28 -2.86
CA THR A 37 -19.86 -19.45 -1.97
C THR A 37 -19.09 -18.40 -2.77
N GLY A 38 -19.16 -17.13 -2.36
CA GLY A 38 -18.42 -16.02 -2.96
C GLY A 38 -19.26 -15.16 -3.92
N THR A 39 -19.02 -13.86 -3.88
CA THR A 39 -19.53 -12.88 -4.84
C THR A 39 -18.77 -12.99 -6.16
N PRO A 40 -19.41 -12.78 -7.33
CA PRO A 40 -18.71 -12.65 -8.59
C PRO A 40 -17.63 -11.57 -8.49
N GLN A 41 -16.35 -11.95 -8.68
CA GLN A 41 -15.25 -10.99 -8.73
C GLN A 41 -15.46 -10.07 -9.93
N GLY A 42 -15.86 -8.83 -9.68
CA GLY A 42 -16.16 -7.84 -10.72
C GLY A 42 -17.47 -7.08 -10.52
N GLY A 43 -18.35 -7.54 -9.62
CA GLY A 43 -19.54 -6.75 -9.25
C GLY A 43 -19.16 -5.54 -8.39
N ILE A 44 -19.58 -4.33 -8.78
CA ILE A 44 -19.33 -3.07 -8.06
C ILE A 44 -19.75 -3.16 -6.57
N LEU A 45 -20.76 -3.99 -6.27
CA LEU A 45 -21.31 -4.18 -4.93
C LEU A 45 -20.50 -5.16 -4.05
N SER A 46 -19.66 -6.01 -4.65
CA SER A 46 -18.90 -7.05 -3.94
C SER A 46 -17.94 -6.47 -2.88
N PRO A 47 -17.11 -5.44 -3.18
CA PRO A 47 -16.26 -4.82 -2.17
C PRO A 47 -17.04 -4.21 -1.01
N LEU A 48 -18.24 -3.67 -1.28
CA LEU A 48 -19.07 -3.06 -0.24
C LEU A 48 -19.64 -4.11 0.71
N ILE A 49 -20.21 -5.19 0.18
CA ILE A 49 -20.78 -6.27 1.00
C ILE A 49 -19.69 -6.94 1.85
N PHE A 50 -18.51 -7.13 1.27
CA PHE A 50 -17.38 -7.71 1.99
C PHE A 50 -16.92 -6.80 3.15
N ASN A 51 -16.84 -5.48 2.92
CA ASN A 51 -16.55 -4.52 3.98
C ASN A 51 -17.63 -4.50 5.08
N ILE A 52 -18.90 -4.68 4.74
CA ILE A 52 -19.98 -4.79 5.73
C ILE A 52 -19.81 -6.06 6.58
N ALA A 53 -19.50 -7.19 5.96
CA ALA A 53 -19.26 -8.44 6.69
C ALA A 53 -18.05 -8.31 7.65
N LEU A 54 -16.95 -7.72 7.19
CA LEU A 54 -15.77 -7.49 8.01
C LEU A 54 -15.96 -6.42 9.10
N SER A 55 -17.03 -5.63 9.05
CA SER A 55 -17.33 -4.67 10.13
C SER A 55 -17.58 -5.38 11.47
N ALA A 56 -18.08 -6.62 11.47
CA ALA A 56 -18.24 -7.42 12.69
C ALA A 56 -16.88 -7.74 13.35
N LEU A 57 -15.85 -8.01 12.54
CA LEU A 57 -14.49 -8.20 13.04
C LEU A 57 -13.93 -6.90 13.64
N ASP A 58 -14.13 -5.78 12.94
CA ASP A 58 -13.72 -4.47 13.43
C ASP A 58 -14.39 -4.16 14.77
N GLU A 59 -15.71 -4.33 14.87
CA GLU A 59 -16.47 -4.09 16.10
C GLU A 59 -15.98 -4.94 17.26
N HIS A 60 -15.67 -6.22 17.02
CA HIS A 60 -15.16 -7.12 18.04
C HIS A 60 -13.81 -6.65 18.58
N LEU A 61 -12.86 -6.32 17.70
CA LEU A 61 -11.50 -5.95 18.08
C LEU A 61 -11.39 -4.50 18.58
N HIS A 62 -12.25 -3.59 18.12
CA HIS A 62 -12.30 -2.20 18.58
C HIS A 62 -13.14 -2.02 19.85
N ARG A 63 -13.92 -3.02 20.29
CA ARG A 63 -14.75 -2.95 21.50
C ARG A 63 -13.93 -2.50 22.72
N ASP A 64 -12.74 -3.07 22.88
CA ASP A 64 -11.84 -2.74 23.99
C ASP A 64 -11.26 -1.32 23.91
N TRP A 65 -11.31 -0.67 22.74
CA TRP A 65 -10.83 0.69 22.51
C TRP A 65 -11.92 1.77 22.63
N LYS A 66 -13.20 1.37 22.67
CA LYS A 66 -14.32 2.30 22.87
C LYS A 66 -14.34 2.86 24.30
N PRO A 67 -15.00 4.01 24.55
CA PRO A 67 -15.15 4.55 25.90
C PRO A 67 -15.65 3.50 26.89
N GLY A 68 -14.94 3.34 28.02
CA GLY A 68 -15.22 2.30 29.02
C GLY A 68 -14.69 0.89 28.69
N GLY A 69 -14.02 0.72 27.55
CA GLY A 69 -13.36 -0.52 27.15
C GLY A 69 -12.04 -0.77 27.90
N ARG A 70 -11.52 -2.00 27.81
CA ARG A 70 -10.33 -2.45 28.56
C ARG A 70 -9.04 -1.70 28.19
N MET A 71 -9.01 -1.06 27.02
CA MET A 71 -7.90 -0.29 26.44
C MET A 71 -8.30 1.16 26.16
N ASP A 72 -9.32 1.68 26.84
CA ASP A 72 -9.71 3.09 26.74
C ASP A 72 -8.69 3.99 27.46
N GLY A 73 -7.88 4.70 26.69
CA GLY A 73 -6.84 5.59 27.24
C GLY A 73 -5.53 4.92 27.69
N GLN A 74 -4.60 5.74 28.16
CA GLN A 74 -3.22 5.32 28.44
C GLN A 74 -3.09 4.53 29.75
N TYR A 75 -3.90 4.85 30.76
CA TYR A 75 -3.81 4.26 32.09
C TYR A 75 -4.23 2.76 32.09
N PRO A 76 -5.41 2.36 31.57
CA PRO A 76 -5.80 0.95 31.50
C PRO A 76 -4.80 0.09 30.71
N ARG A 77 -4.29 0.62 29.59
CA ARG A 77 -3.25 -0.04 28.79
C ARG A 77 -1.95 -0.27 29.57
N LYS A 78 -1.52 0.69 30.37
CA LYS A 78 -0.34 0.54 31.25
C LYS A 78 -0.59 -0.48 32.35
N LYS A 79 -1.78 -0.44 32.99
CA LYS A 79 -2.18 -1.41 34.02
C LYS A 79 -2.16 -2.84 33.49
N ARG A 80 -2.78 -3.08 32.34
CA ARG A 80 -2.77 -4.40 31.65
C ARG A 80 -1.36 -4.94 31.46
N ARG A 81 -0.44 -4.11 30.94
CA ARG A 81 0.96 -4.54 30.74
C ARG A 81 1.68 -4.90 32.04
N ARG A 82 1.40 -4.20 33.15
CA ARG A 82 1.97 -4.55 34.46
C ARG A 82 1.50 -5.92 34.95
N HIS A 83 0.30 -6.33 34.54
CA HIS A 83 -0.25 -7.66 34.83
C HIS A 83 0.09 -8.70 33.74
N GLY A 84 1.05 -8.41 32.85
CA GLY A 84 1.44 -9.32 31.77
C GLY A 84 0.42 -9.51 30.66
N LEU A 85 -0.63 -8.68 30.60
CA LEU A 85 -1.67 -8.78 29.58
C LEU A 85 -1.31 -8.00 28.31
N PRO A 86 -1.62 -8.54 27.12
CA PRO A 86 -1.34 -7.88 25.86
C PRO A 86 -2.28 -6.69 25.61
N ASN A 87 -1.78 -5.74 24.83
CA ASN A 87 -2.57 -4.72 24.16
C ASN A 87 -2.49 -4.95 22.66
N TRP A 88 -3.57 -4.71 21.92
CA TRP A 88 -3.56 -4.88 20.46
C TRP A 88 -4.28 -3.73 19.76
N ARG A 89 -3.93 -3.45 18.52
CA ARG A 89 -4.62 -2.48 17.67
C ARG A 89 -4.75 -3.00 16.25
N THR A 90 -5.94 -2.87 15.67
CA THR A 90 -6.20 -3.31 14.30
C THR A 90 -6.04 -2.16 13.31
N VAL A 91 -5.53 -2.49 12.12
CA VAL A 91 -5.52 -1.63 10.94
C VAL A 91 -5.98 -2.46 9.77
N ARG A 92 -7.05 -2.04 9.11
CA ARG A 92 -7.64 -2.75 7.98
C ARG A 92 -7.68 -1.87 6.74
N TYR A 93 -7.48 -2.49 5.58
CA TYR A 93 -7.67 -1.89 4.27
C TYR A 93 -8.32 -2.93 3.35
N ALA A 94 -9.61 -2.72 3.04
CA ALA A 94 -10.43 -3.72 2.37
C ALA A 94 -10.38 -5.09 3.07
N ASP A 95 -9.82 -6.10 2.41
CA ASP A 95 -9.68 -7.48 2.86
C ASP A 95 -8.40 -7.77 3.63
N ASP A 96 -7.35 -6.98 3.39
CA ASP A 96 -6.09 -7.09 4.10
C ASP A 96 -6.15 -6.31 5.43
N PHE A 97 -5.84 -6.98 6.53
CA PHE A 97 -5.72 -6.36 7.85
C PHE A 97 -4.45 -6.80 8.57
N ALA A 98 -3.98 -5.95 9.49
CA ALA A 98 -2.90 -6.24 10.40
C ALA A 98 -3.35 -5.93 11.83
N ILE A 99 -2.95 -6.81 12.75
CA ILE A 99 -3.20 -6.67 14.17
C ILE A 99 -1.86 -6.45 14.84
N LEU A 100 -1.66 -5.26 15.39
CA LEU A 100 -0.45 -4.85 16.07
C LEU A 100 -0.58 -5.25 17.54
N VAL A 101 0.11 -6.30 17.95
CA VAL A 101 0.09 -6.79 19.33
C VAL A 101 1.35 -6.32 20.07
N HIS A 102 1.15 -5.75 21.25
CA HIS A 102 2.20 -5.48 22.21
C HIS A 102 2.08 -6.50 23.34
N GLY A 103 2.78 -7.62 23.18
CA GLY A 103 2.76 -8.79 24.06
C GLY A 103 3.74 -9.84 23.57
N SER A 104 3.56 -11.08 24.02
CA SER A 104 4.32 -12.25 23.58
C SER A 104 3.85 -12.79 22.23
N ALA A 105 4.61 -13.73 21.66
CA ALA A 105 4.18 -14.47 20.48
C ALA A 105 2.96 -15.36 20.73
N ASP A 106 2.80 -15.86 21.96
CA ASP A 106 1.67 -16.69 22.36
C ASP A 106 0.39 -15.85 22.44
N ASP A 107 0.47 -14.61 22.94
CA ASP A 107 -0.64 -13.65 22.92
C ASP A 107 -1.12 -13.36 21.49
N ALA A 108 -0.19 -13.28 20.53
CA ALA A 108 -0.52 -13.06 19.13
C ALA A 108 -1.21 -14.29 18.51
N ARG A 109 -0.84 -15.51 18.91
CA ARG A 109 -1.52 -16.74 18.49
C ARG A 109 -2.92 -16.84 19.08
N ALA A 110 -3.08 -16.56 20.38
CA ALA A 110 -4.39 -16.53 21.03
C ALA A 110 -5.34 -15.54 20.34
N LEU A 111 -4.86 -14.36 19.97
CA LEU A 111 -5.65 -13.38 19.23
C LEU A 111 -5.95 -13.82 17.79
N GLN A 112 -5.07 -14.58 17.14
CA GLN A 112 -5.33 -15.18 15.84
C GLN A 112 -6.46 -16.23 15.91
N ASP A 113 -6.47 -17.05 16.95
CA ASP A 113 -7.51 -18.05 17.18
C ASP A 113 -8.86 -17.37 17.47
N GLU A 114 -8.86 -16.31 18.29
CA GLU A 114 -10.03 -15.47 18.54
C GLU A 114 -10.59 -14.89 17.24
N VAL A 115 -9.75 -14.30 16.40
CA VAL A 115 -10.15 -13.78 15.08
C VAL A 115 -10.73 -14.87 14.20
N THR A 116 -10.16 -16.08 14.21
CA THR A 116 -10.65 -17.21 13.43
C THR A 116 -12.07 -17.58 13.86
N SER A 117 -12.33 -17.67 15.17
CA SER A 117 -13.67 -17.96 15.70
C SER A 117 -14.72 -16.90 15.35
N VAL A 118 -14.32 -15.63 15.21
CA VAL A 118 -15.20 -14.54 14.77
C VAL A 118 -15.48 -14.60 13.27
N LEU A 119 -14.54 -15.09 12.47
CA LEU A 119 -14.67 -15.20 11.01
C LEU A 119 -15.43 -16.44 10.55
N GLU A 120 -15.36 -17.54 11.30
CA GLU A 120 -16.09 -18.79 11.01
C GLU A 120 -17.60 -18.60 10.77
N PRO A 121 -18.37 -17.92 11.64
CA PRO A 121 -19.81 -17.70 11.41
C PRO A 121 -20.10 -16.80 10.21
N LEU A 122 -19.12 -16.00 9.75
CA LEU A 122 -19.23 -15.20 8.52
C LEU A 122 -18.92 -16.02 7.26
N GLY A 123 -18.54 -17.30 7.41
CA GLY A 123 -18.11 -18.15 6.30
C GLY A 123 -16.74 -17.78 5.73
N LEU A 124 -15.94 -17.02 6.50
CA LEU A 124 -14.61 -16.56 6.09
C LEU A 124 -13.54 -17.39 6.80
N ARG A 125 -12.45 -17.69 6.08
CA ARG A 125 -11.29 -18.41 6.63
C ARG A 125 -10.03 -17.62 6.32
N LEU A 126 -9.12 -17.58 7.28
CA LEU A 126 -7.78 -17.03 7.07
C LEU A 126 -7.00 -17.93 6.11
N ALA A 127 -6.29 -17.34 5.16
CA ALA A 127 -5.43 -18.09 4.24
C ALA A 127 -4.09 -18.40 4.94
N PRO A 128 -3.78 -19.66 5.31
CA PRO A 128 -2.60 -19.99 6.11
C PRO A 128 -1.29 -19.57 5.44
N ALA A 129 -1.24 -19.62 4.10
CA ALA A 129 -0.08 -19.19 3.33
C ALA A 129 0.16 -17.67 3.32
N LYS A 130 -0.86 -16.86 3.65
CA LYS A 130 -0.76 -15.39 3.68
C LYS A 130 -0.64 -14.87 5.11
N THR A 131 -1.25 -15.54 6.08
CA THR A 131 -1.24 -15.14 7.48
C THR A 131 0.08 -15.52 8.13
N ARG A 132 0.75 -14.55 8.73
CA ARG A 132 2.03 -14.75 9.43
C ARG A 132 2.09 -13.90 10.68
N ILE A 133 2.62 -14.47 11.75
CA ILE A 133 3.03 -13.73 12.95
C ILE A 133 4.51 -13.39 12.78
N VAL A 134 4.83 -12.11 12.85
CA VAL A 134 6.17 -11.58 12.59
C VAL A 134 6.52 -10.53 13.61
N HIS A 135 7.76 -10.52 14.06
CA HIS A 135 8.23 -9.48 14.95
C HIS A 135 8.43 -8.17 14.18
N MET A 136 8.18 -7.04 14.84
CA MET A 136 8.26 -5.73 14.19
C MET A 136 9.67 -5.35 13.74
N GLU A 137 10.70 -5.95 14.34
CA GLU A 137 12.11 -5.73 13.97
C GLU A 137 12.49 -6.37 12.62
N ASP A 138 11.98 -7.55 12.32
CA ASP A 138 12.17 -8.21 11.02
C ASP A 138 11.45 -7.42 9.90
N GLY A 139 10.38 -6.75 10.31
CA GLY A 139 9.52 -5.96 9.46
C GLY A 139 8.64 -6.83 8.57
N PHE A 140 7.52 -6.27 8.16
CA PHE A 140 6.54 -6.98 7.36
C PHE A 140 6.02 -6.10 6.25
N ASP A 141 5.65 -6.76 5.14
CA ASP A 141 5.01 -6.08 4.03
C ASP A 141 3.52 -5.96 4.38
N PHE A 142 3.10 -4.77 4.80
CA PHE A 142 1.69 -4.47 5.02
C PHE A 142 1.09 -4.11 3.66
N LEU A 143 -0.03 -4.76 3.30
CA LEU A 143 -0.65 -4.61 1.99
C LEU A 143 0.38 -4.93 0.90
N GLY A 144 0.79 -6.19 0.78
CA GLY A 144 1.81 -6.64 -0.19
C GLY A 144 1.53 -6.23 -1.65
N PHE A 145 0.27 -5.87 -1.95
CA PHE A 145 -0.14 -5.20 -3.20
C PHE A 145 0.23 -3.71 -3.25
N LEU A 146 0.03 -2.96 -2.16
CA LEU A 146 0.37 -1.52 -2.05
C LEU A 146 1.88 -1.27 -1.94
N GLY A 147 2.66 -2.27 -1.52
CA GLY A 147 4.11 -2.24 -1.68
C GLY A 147 4.90 -1.51 -0.60
N PHE A 148 4.38 -1.45 0.62
CA PHE A 148 5.07 -0.86 1.77
C PHE A 148 5.62 -1.95 2.70
N ARG A 149 6.84 -1.75 3.19
CA ARG A 149 7.45 -2.57 4.24
C ARG A 149 7.53 -1.75 5.52
N ILE A 150 6.84 -2.18 6.56
CA ILE A 150 6.87 -1.54 7.88
C ILE A 150 7.92 -2.25 8.71
N GLN A 151 8.87 -1.49 9.27
CA GLN A 151 9.92 -2.03 10.11
C GLN A 151 10.20 -1.12 11.30
N TRP A 152 10.31 -1.71 12.48
CA TRP A 152 10.78 -1.04 13.67
C TRP A 152 12.30 -1.06 13.69
N LYS A 153 12.93 0.13 13.71
CA LYS A 153 14.39 0.25 13.72
C LYS A 153 14.83 1.31 14.72
N ARG A 154 15.98 1.05 15.34
CA ARG A 154 16.69 2.05 16.13
C ARG A 154 17.19 3.17 15.22
N LYS A 155 16.88 4.41 15.58
CA LYS A 155 17.42 5.58 14.87
C LYS A 155 18.91 5.63 15.10
N ARG A 156 19.69 5.62 14.00
CA ARG A 156 21.15 5.65 14.04
C ARG A 156 21.64 6.81 14.92
N GLY A 157 22.53 6.52 15.86
CA GLY A 157 23.10 7.50 16.79
C GLY A 157 22.21 7.84 18.00
N THR A 158 21.11 7.12 18.23
CA THR A 158 20.26 7.28 19.42
C THR A 158 19.72 5.93 19.89
N ASP A 159 19.32 5.81 21.15
CA ASP A 159 18.60 4.63 21.65
C ASP A 159 17.08 4.69 21.45
N LYS A 160 16.63 5.63 20.61
CA LYS A 160 15.22 5.77 20.27
C LYS A 160 14.85 4.87 19.10
N TRP A 161 13.80 4.09 19.30
CA TRP A 161 13.24 3.23 18.27
C TRP A 161 12.06 3.91 17.56
N TYR A 162 12.03 3.82 16.24
CA TYR A 162 10.98 4.41 15.41
C TYR A 162 10.45 3.39 14.41
N VAL A 163 9.16 3.49 14.12
CA VAL A 163 8.53 2.73 13.04
C VAL A 163 8.80 3.46 11.72
N TYR A 164 9.41 2.76 10.79
CA TYR A 164 9.72 3.26 9.46
C TYR A 164 8.88 2.55 8.40
N PHE A 165 8.40 3.33 7.44
CA PHE A 165 7.73 2.83 6.24
C PHE A 165 8.73 2.86 5.10
N PHE A 166 9.09 1.71 4.55
CA PHE A 166 9.98 1.57 3.41
C PHE A 166 9.20 1.12 2.16
N VAL A 167 9.80 1.32 0.99
CA VAL A 167 9.26 0.78 -0.27
C VAL A 167 9.69 -0.68 -0.38
N ALA A 168 8.74 -1.58 -0.60
CA ALA A 168 9.01 -3.00 -0.80
C ALA A 168 9.78 -3.26 -2.11
N ALA A 169 10.46 -4.39 -2.20
CA ALA A 169 11.28 -4.74 -3.37
C ALA A 169 10.46 -4.95 -4.66
N ARG A 170 9.23 -5.49 -4.53
CA ARG A 170 8.35 -5.80 -5.67
C ARG A 170 7.94 -4.56 -6.49
N PRO A 171 7.43 -3.46 -5.88
CA PRO A 171 7.15 -2.22 -6.62
C PRO A 171 8.37 -1.62 -7.30
N ILE A 172 9.55 -1.70 -6.66
CA ILE A 172 10.80 -1.21 -7.25
C ILE A 172 11.14 -2.02 -8.51
N ARG A 173 11.04 -3.35 -8.43
CA ARG A 173 11.25 -4.25 -9.57
C ARG A 173 10.26 -3.94 -10.69
N SER A 174 8.97 -3.83 -10.37
CA SER A 174 7.91 -3.50 -11.35
C SER A 174 8.17 -2.15 -12.05
N ALA A 175 8.56 -1.11 -11.31
CA ALA A 175 8.92 0.18 -11.90
C ALA A 175 10.13 0.07 -12.85
N LYS A 176 11.18 -0.65 -12.42
CA LYS A 176 12.36 -0.90 -13.27
C LYS A 176 12.01 -1.68 -14.54
N ASP A 177 11.10 -2.65 -14.45
CA ASP A 177 10.68 -3.46 -15.59
C ASP A 177 9.86 -2.64 -16.60
N LYS A 178 8.97 -1.76 -16.13
CA LYS A 178 8.26 -0.80 -16.98
C LYS A 178 9.23 0.15 -17.71
N ILE A 179 10.21 0.69 -17.00
CA ILE A 179 11.26 1.54 -17.60
C ILE A 179 12.05 0.75 -18.66
N ARG A 180 12.44 -0.50 -18.35
CA ARG A 180 13.16 -1.36 -19.31
C ARG A 180 12.36 -1.64 -20.57
N ALA A 181 11.05 -1.85 -20.43
CA ALA A 181 10.16 -2.12 -21.56
C ALA A 181 10.07 -0.93 -22.51
N LEU A 182 10.08 0.31 -21.98
CA LEU A 182 10.04 1.53 -22.78
C LEU A 182 11.40 1.87 -23.41
N THR A 183 12.52 1.58 -22.74
CA THR A 183 13.87 1.89 -23.24
C THR A 183 14.51 0.67 -23.93
N ARG A 184 13.77 -0.07 -24.77
CA ARG A 184 14.32 -1.17 -25.56
C ARG A 184 15.21 -0.61 -26.67
N ARG A 185 16.38 -1.22 -26.89
CA ARG A 185 17.36 -0.78 -27.91
C ARG A 185 16.81 -0.85 -29.33
N THR A 186 15.80 -1.69 -29.56
CA THR A 186 15.13 -1.87 -30.86
C THR A 186 13.89 -1.00 -31.04
N SER A 187 13.54 -0.17 -30.04
CA SER A 187 12.35 0.68 -30.12
C SER A 187 12.55 1.79 -31.15
N GLN A 188 11.61 1.92 -32.09
CA GLN A 188 11.52 2.99 -33.08
C GLN A 188 10.63 4.15 -32.62
N ALA A 189 10.19 4.13 -31.36
CA ALA A 189 9.34 5.19 -30.81
C ALA A 189 10.09 6.53 -30.73
N SER A 190 9.37 7.62 -30.93
CA SER A 190 9.92 8.98 -30.81
C SER A 190 10.58 9.17 -29.44
N PRO A 191 11.79 9.77 -29.38
CA PRO A 191 12.45 10.19 -28.14
C PRO A 191 11.52 10.92 -27.17
N ALA A 192 10.78 11.91 -27.67
CA ALA A 192 9.87 12.72 -26.87
C ALA A 192 8.76 11.88 -26.21
N ASP A 193 8.10 11.00 -26.98
CA ASP A 193 7.00 10.16 -26.48
C ASP A 193 7.46 9.19 -25.38
N VAL A 194 8.66 8.62 -25.55
CA VAL A 194 9.25 7.74 -24.53
C VAL A 194 9.56 8.52 -23.26
N LEU A 195 10.11 9.73 -23.37
CA LEU A 195 10.37 10.59 -22.22
C LEU A 195 9.07 10.97 -21.50
N ILE A 196 8.00 11.32 -22.22
CA ILE A 196 6.67 11.61 -21.64
C ILE A 196 6.15 10.39 -20.85
N ARG A 197 6.18 9.19 -21.44
CA ARG A 197 5.71 7.96 -20.77
C ARG A 197 6.56 7.61 -19.54
N LEU A 198 7.87 7.77 -19.63
CA LEU A 198 8.78 7.57 -18.50
C LEU A 198 8.47 8.55 -17.38
N ASN A 199 8.26 9.84 -17.71
CA ASN A 199 7.91 10.87 -16.75
C ASN A 199 6.59 10.55 -16.05
N GLN A 200 5.54 10.14 -16.77
CA GLN A 200 4.26 9.76 -16.18
C GLN A 200 4.39 8.60 -15.18
N ILE A 201 5.12 7.55 -15.56
CA ILE A 201 5.34 6.38 -14.70
C ILE A 201 6.12 6.78 -13.45
N VAL A 202 7.23 7.50 -13.62
CA VAL A 202 8.10 7.90 -12.52
C VAL A 202 7.39 8.87 -11.60
N HIS A 203 6.68 9.86 -12.14
CA HIS A 203 5.95 10.85 -11.36
C HIS A 203 4.82 10.22 -10.55
N GLY A 204 4.01 9.33 -11.14
CA GLY A 204 2.98 8.60 -10.41
C GLY A 204 3.58 7.72 -9.30
N TRP A 205 4.69 7.05 -9.61
CA TRP A 205 5.38 6.18 -8.65
C TRP A 205 6.01 6.97 -7.48
N THR A 206 6.69 8.09 -7.75
CA THR A 206 7.28 8.91 -6.69
C THR A 206 6.22 9.60 -5.85
N ASN A 207 5.10 10.05 -6.45
CA ASN A 207 3.99 10.63 -5.70
C ASN A 207 3.27 9.62 -4.82
N TYR A 208 3.16 8.37 -5.23
CA TYR A 208 2.58 7.33 -4.39
C TYR A 208 3.52 6.95 -3.23
N PHE A 209 4.82 6.76 -3.51
CA PHE A 209 5.80 6.34 -2.50
C PHE A 209 6.42 7.47 -1.68
N ARG A 210 6.06 8.74 -1.91
CA ARG A 210 6.62 9.89 -1.16
C ARG A 210 6.37 9.81 0.35
N HIS A 211 5.35 9.05 0.77
CA HIS A 211 5.01 8.83 2.18
C HIS A 211 5.97 7.85 2.89
N ALA A 212 6.69 7.04 2.12
CA ALA A 212 7.73 6.15 2.64
C ALA A 212 9.07 6.88 2.80
N VAL A 213 9.98 6.28 3.55
CA VAL A 213 11.40 6.62 3.60
C VAL A 213 12.05 6.14 2.29
N ALA A 214 11.83 6.93 1.24
CA ALA A 214 12.18 6.56 -0.12
C ALA A 214 13.30 7.40 -0.73
N LYS A 215 13.91 8.36 0.00
CA LYS A 215 14.94 9.27 -0.55
C LYS A 215 16.11 8.52 -1.21
N HIS A 216 16.64 7.50 -0.54
CA HIS A 216 17.71 6.67 -1.10
C HIS A 216 17.23 5.87 -2.31
N THR A 217 16.04 5.28 -2.21
CA THR A 217 15.40 4.52 -3.30
C THR A 217 15.15 5.39 -4.54
N PHE A 218 14.68 6.62 -4.37
CA PHE A 218 14.44 7.57 -5.45
C PHE A 218 15.74 7.99 -6.13
N ARG A 219 16.81 8.21 -5.35
CA ARG A 219 18.14 8.46 -5.90
C ARG A 219 18.65 7.27 -6.73
N MET A 220 18.53 6.05 -6.21
CA MET A 220 18.93 4.84 -6.93
C MET A 220 18.10 4.61 -8.20
N LEU A 221 16.80 4.91 -8.16
CA LEU A 221 15.92 4.85 -9.32
C LEU A 221 16.29 5.92 -10.35
N GLY A 222 16.64 7.13 -9.91
CA GLY A 222 17.09 8.23 -10.79
C GLY A 222 18.37 7.89 -11.53
N ILE A 223 19.37 7.35 -10.82
CA ILE A 223 20.63 6.87 -11.44
C ILE A 223 20.32 5.78 -12.48
N PHE A 224 19.47 4.81 -12.13
CA PHE A 224 19.08 3.74 -13.05
C PHE A 224 18.36 4.28 -14.29
N LEU A 225 17.40 5.19 -14.10
CA LEU A 225 16.63 5.81 -15.18
C LEU A 225 17.56 6.59 -16.12
N TRP A 226 18.44 7.43 -15.57
CA TRP A 226 19.41 8.22 -16.33
C TRP A 226 20.31 7.33 -17.19
N HIS A 227 20.93 6.30 -16.61
CA HIS A 227 21.79 5.38 -17.35
C HIS A 227 21.04 4.66 -18.47
N ARG A 228 19.78 4.26 -18.23
CA ARG A 228 18.97 3.57 -19.25
C ARG A 228 18.63 4.47 -20.42
N VAL A 229 18.20 5.70 -20.14
CA VAL A 229 17.85 6.67 -21.17
C VAL A 229 19.08 7.05 -22.00
N ILE A 230 20.23 7.30 -21.37
CA ILE A 230 21.46 7.61 -22.11
C ILE A 230 21.91 6.45 -22.98
N MET A 231 21.94 5.23 -22.43
CA MET A 231 22.35 4.07 -23.22
C MET A 231 21.40 3.82 -24.40
N TRP A 232 20.11 4.13 -24.23
CA TRP A 232 19.13 4.04 -25.30
C TRP A 232 19.33 5.12 -26.37
N LEU A 233 19.44 6.40 -25.99
CA LEU A 233 19.70 7.51 -26.92
C LEU A 233 21.05 7.32 -27.65
N LYS A 234 22.07 6.84 -26.95
CA LYS A 234 23.37 6.50 -27.54
C LYS A 234 23.22 5.47 -28.67
N THR A 235 22.41 4.44 -28.47
CA THR A 235 22.16 3.42 -29.50
C THR A 235 21.31 3.98 -30.64
N LEU A 236 20.27 4.76 -30.33
CA LEU A 236 19.35 5.34 -31.32
C LEU A 236 20.06 6.32 -32.27
N HIS A 237 20.84 7.25 -31.73
CA HIS A 237 21.56 8.27 -32.50
C HIS A 237 22.98 7.86 -32.89
N ARG A 238 23.40 6.63 -32.55
CA ARG A 238 24.77 6.10 -32.79
C ARG A 238 25.88 6.99 -32.21
N TRP A 239 25.62 7.68 -31.10
CA TRP A 239 26.55 8.60 -30.46
C TRP A 239 27.71 7.91 -29.74
N SER A 240 28.82 8.64 -29.65
CA SER A 240 29.93 8.31 -28.75
C SER A 240 29.71 8.93 -27.36
N TRP A 241 30.47 8.49 -26.36
CA TRP A 241 30.47 9.14 -25.04
C TRP A 241 30.96 10.59 -25.08
N LYS A 242 31.77 10.96 -26.09
CA LYS A 242 32.20 12.35 -26.29
C LYS A 242 31.03 13.25 -26.69
N ASP A 243 30.14 12.74 -27.54
CA ASP A 243 28.97 13.49 -28.02
C ASP A 243 27.95 13.67 -26.90
N ILE A 244 27.72 12.64 -26.09
CA ILE A 244 26.87 12.73 -24.89
C ILE A 244 27.44 13.75 -23.90
N ARG A 245 28.76 13.76 -23.67
CA ARG A 245 29.40 14.77 -22.82
C ARG A 245 29.24 16.17 -23.40
N ARG A 246 29.43 16.35 -24.72
CA ARG A 246 29.22 17.64 -25.37
C ARG A 246 27.77 18.13 -25.23
N TRP A 247 26.81 17.22 -25.25
CA TRP A 247 25.39 17.54 -25.13
C TRP A 247 24.93 17.84 -23.71
N LEU A 248 25.37 17.04 -22.72
CA LEU A 248 24.85 17.09 -21.35
C LEU A 248 25.81 17.71 -20.33
N LEU A 249 27.04 18.09 -20.69
CA LEU A 249 27.95 18.73 -19.75
C LEU A 249 27.77 20.25 -19.83
N GLY A 250 27.34 20.86 -18.73
CA GLY A 250 27.22 22.31 -18.62
C GLY A 250 28.59 23.00 -18.48
N PRO A 251 28.62 24.35 -18.56
CA PRO A 251 29.85 25.14 -18.46
C PRO A 251 30.65 24.87 -17.17
N ASN A 252 29.96 24.46 -16.12
CA ASN A 252 30.51 24.24 -14.79
C ASN A 252 30.94 22.77 -14.56
N GLY A 253 30.94 21.94 -15.61
CA GLY A 253 31.23 20.50 -15.51
C GLY A 253 30.10 19.66 -14.90
N SER A 254 28.94 20.25 -14.64
CA SER A 254 27.76 19.54 -14.12
C SER A 254 26.94 18.89 -15.23
N TRP A 255 26.31 17.75 -14.95
CA TRP A 255 25.40 17.10 -15.89
C TRP A 255 24.06 17.85 -15.94
N LEU A 256 23.71 18.34 -17.12
CA LEU A 256 22.41 18.92 -17.46
C LEU A 256 21.33 17.82 -17.47
N PRO A 257 20.06 18.19 -17.23
CA PRO A 257 18.94 17.29 -17.43
C PRO A 257 18.86 16.79 -18.88
N ILE A 258 18.41 15.56 -19.06
CA ILE A 258 18.16 15.00 -20.39
C ILE A 258 16.89 15.65 -20.93
N ALA A 259 17.00 16.43 -22.01
CA ALA A 259 15.85 17.07 -22.64
C ALA A 259 15.86 16.82 -24.15
N VAL A 260 14.79 16.23 -24.68
CA VAL A 260 14.63 15.96 -26.12
C VAL A 260 13.30 16.56 -26.58
N ASP A 261 13.33 17.34 -27.66
CA ASP A 261 12.16 18.03 -28.25
C ASP A 261 11.35 18.82 -27.22
N GLY A 262 12.04 19.51 -26.30
CA GLY A 262 11.41 20.32 -25.24
C GLY A 262 10.89 19.51 -24.03
N VAL A 263 11.01 18.18 -24.04
CA VAL A 263 10.61 17.32 -22.92
C VAL A 263 11.82 16.99 -22.05
N GLU A 264 11.84 17.48 -20.81
CA GLU A 264 12.86 17.14 -19.81
C GLU A 264 12.51 15.85 -19.05
N LEU A 265 13.49 14.96 -18.88
CA LEU A 265 13.37 13.77 -18.05
C LEU A 265 13.35 14.13 -16.56
N ILE A 266 12.29 13.70 -15.86
CA ILE A 266 12.13 13.96 -14.44
C ILE A 266 13.23 13.27 -13.61
N ASN A 267 13.74 13.97 -12.60
CA ASN A 267 14.62 13.38 -11.60
C ASN A 267 13.80 12.93 -10.37
N PRO A 268 13.65 11.61 -10.13
CA PRO A 268 12.89 11.10 -8.98
C PRO A 268 13.40 11.64 -7.64
N ALA A 269 14.70 11.92 -7.53
CA ALA A 269 15.31 12.42 -6.29
C ALA A 269 14.94 13.87 -5.97
N ARG A 270 14.44 14.64 -6.96
CA ARG A 270 13.94 16.00 -6.78
C ARG A 270 12.47 16.05 -6.38
N THR A 271 11.79 14.91 -6.28
CA THR A 271 10.40 14.84 -5.79
C THR A 271 10.33 15.52 -4.42
N PRO A 272 9.44 16.51 -4.22
CA PRO A 272 9.40 17.29 -3.00
C PRO A 272 9.19 16.39 -1.78
N ALA A 273 10.13 16.50 -0.84
CA ALA A 273 10.03 15.82 0.44
C ALA A 273 8.71 16.23 1.11
N ILE A 274 8.01 15.26 1.70
CA ILE A 274 6.82 15.57 2.48
C ILE A 274 7.26 16.45 3.67
N THR A 275 6.62 17.60 3.79
CA THR A 275 6.59 18.36 5.05
C THR A 275 5.84 17.52 6.07
N ARG A 276 6.56 16.75 6.88
CA ARG A 276 5.97 16.01 7.99
C ARG A 276 5.58 17.04 9.03
N TYR A 277 4.30 17.35 9.14
CA TYR A 277 3.81 18.13 10.27
C TYR A 277 4.22 17.42 11.56
N ARG A 278 4.86 18.17 12.47
CA ARG A 278 5.06 17.72 13.85
C ARG A 278 3.68 17.33 14.39
N TYR A 279 3.56 16.19 15.05
CA TYR A 279 2.30 15.74 15.67
C TYR A 279 1.62 16.92 16.38
N ARG A 280 0.50 17.39 15.84
CA ARG A 280 -0.25 18.56 16.37
C ARG A 280 -1.34 18.16 17.36
N GLY A 281 -1.38 16.90 17.78
CA GLY A 281 -2.48 16.38 18.61
C GLY A 281 -3.84 16.62 17.94
N ASP A 282 -4.85 16.85 18.77
CA ASP A 282 -6.25 17.05 18.36
C ASP A 282 -6.49 18.47 17.83
N THR A 283 -5.46 19.31 17.77
CA THR A 283 -5.48 20.72 17.35
C THR A 283 -5.42 20.87 15.82
N ILE A 284 -6.09 19.99 15.08
CA ILE A 284 -6.38 20.23 13.66
C ILE A 284 -7.78 20.83 13.64
N PRO A 285 -7.94 22.15 13.41
CA PRO A 285 -9.27 22.70 13.20
C PRO A 285 -9.89 21.95 12.02
N THR A 286 -10.98 21.24 12.29
CA THR A 286 -11.76 20.62 11.23
C THR A 286 -12.27 21.73 10.33
N PRO A 287 -12.08 21.66 9.01
CA PRO A 287 -12.63 22.65 8.08
C PRO A 287 -14.17 22.65 8.08
N TRP A 288 -14.76 21.64 8.74
CA TRP A 288 -16.17 21.58 9.07
C TRP A 288 -16.35 22.19 10.46
N THR A 289 -16.53 23.51 10.50
CA THR A 289 -17.32 24.13 11.56
C THR A 289 -18.74 23.62 11.42
N THR A 290 -19.21 22.82 12.38
CA THR A 290 -20.65 22.61 12.59
C THR A 290 -21.25 23.96 12.96
N ALA A 291 -21.97 24.56 12.02
CA ALA A 291 -22.95 25.58 12.30
C ALA A 291 -24.14 24.99 13.05
#